data_AF-R7S6A5-F1
#
_entry.id   AF-R7S6A5-F1
#
_cell.length_a   1.000
_cell.length_b   1.000
_cell.length_c   1.000
_cell.angle_alpha   90.00
_cell.angle_beta   90.00
_cell.angle_gamma   90.00
#
_symmetry.space_group_name_H-M   'P 1'
#
loop_
_entity.id
_entity.type
_entity.pdbx_description
1 polymer ?
#
loop_
_entity_poly.entity_id
_entity_poly.type
_entity_poly.pdbx_seq_one_letter_code
_entity_poly.pdbx_strand_id
1 'polypeptide(L)'
;EGWVDEVAAMTDEERLEFERKVRPVQMVLTKLRKFASKVVHSSTILLPAYKKRLAEFKLPERLIPRDVKTRWNSTYDMLSIAVEYRKVVDAMCADRDL
;
A
#
# COMPACT_ATOMS: atom_id res chain seq x y z
N GLU A 1 21.91 19.30 19.28
CA GLU A 1 21.85 17.84 19.40
C GLU A 1 21.72 17.26 18.00
N GLY A 2 22.57 16.30 17.64
CA GLY A 2 22.66 15.75 16.28
C GLY A 2 21.63 14.66 16.04
N TRP A 3 21.22 14.48 14.79
CA TRP A 3 20.39 13.34 14.37
C TRP A 3 21.16 12.04 14.66
N VAL A 4 20.62 11.22 15.56
CA VAL A 4 21.16 9.89 15.86
C VAL A 4 20.46 8.89 14.95
N ASP A 5 21.23 8.17 14.15
CA ASP A 5 20.71 6.98 13.45
C ASP A 5 20.62 5.84 14.46
N GLU A 6 19.43 5.66 15.03
CA GLU A 6 19.14 4.63 16.04
C GLU A 6 19.43 3.23 15.51
N VAL A 7 19.23 2.98 14.21
CA VAL A 7 19.51 1.66 13.60
C VAL A 7 21.01 1.43 13.50
N ALA A 8 21.80 2.47 13.23
CA ALA A 8 23.25 2.38 13.24
C ALA A 8 23.82 2.13 14.65
N ALA A 9 23.12 2.59 15.70
CA ALA A 9 23.51 2.40 17.10
C ALA A 9 23.11 1.03 17.69
N MET A 10 22.22 0.28 17.03
CA MET A 10 21.81 -1.06 17.45
C MET A 10 22.94 -2.08 17.27
N THR A 11 22.97 -3.06 18.19
CA THR A 11 23.77 -4.27 18.03
C THR A 11 23.28 -5.12 16.85
N ASP A 12 24.11 -6.05 16.38
CA ASP A 12 23.73 -6.92 15.26
C ASP A 12 22.49 -7.77 15.56
N GLU A 13 22.36 -8.24 16.81
CA GLU A 13 21.22 -9.03 17.27
C GLU A 13 19.91 -8.21 17.27
N GLU A 14 19.97 -6.99 17.81
CA GLU A 14 18.82 -6.05 17.82
C GLU A 14 18.42 -5.66 16.40
N ARG A 15 19.40 -5.41 15.51
CA ARG A 15 19.16 -5.06 14.11
C ARG A 15 18.48 -6.21 13.36
N LEU A 16 18.93 -7.44 13.56
CA LEU A 16 18.31 -8.63 12.96
C LEU A 16 16.86 -8.81 13.43
N GLU A 17 16.59 -8.62 14.72
CA GLU A 17 15.24 -8.70 15.25
C GLU A 17 14.35 -7.59 14.70
N PHE A 18 14.86 -6.36 14.65
CA PHE A 18 14.17 -5.21 14.07
C PHE A 18 13.82 -5.45 12.60
N GLU A 19 14.80 -5.90 11.80
CA GLU A 19 14.57 -6.20 10.38
C GLU A 19 13.50 -7.28 10.22
N ARG A 20 13.55 -8.34 11.03
CA ARG A 20 12.52 -9.41 11.02
C ARG A 20 11.13 -8.85 11.29
N LYS A 21 10.99 -7.93 12.25
CA LYS A 21 9.71 -7.29 12.60
C LYS A 21 9.23 -6.31 11.53
N VAL A 22 10.12 -5.58 10.87
CA VAL A 22 9.80 -4.53 9.88
C VAL A 22 9.57 -5.09 8.47
N ARG A 23 10.22 -6.20 8.11
CA ARG A 23 10.09 -6.87 6.82
C ARG A 23 8.63 -7.05 6.35
N PRO A 24 7.68 -7.59 7.15
CA PRO A 24 6.30 -7.72 6.70
C PRO A 24 5.66 -6.37 6.35
N VAL A 25 5.94 -5.32 7.11
CA VAL A 25 5.42 -3.97 6.88
C VAL A 25 5.96 -3.42 5.56
N GLN A 26 7.27 -3.55 5.31
CA GLN A 26 7.88 -3.12 4.05
C GLN A 26 7.34 -3.87 2.83
N MET A 27 7.08 -5.18 2.98
CA MET A 27 6.49 -6.00 1.92
C MET A 27 5.07 -5.55 1.59
N VAL A 28 4.22 -5.34 2.60
CA VAL A 28 2.85 -4.86 2.40
C VAL A 28 2.85 -3.48 1.73
N LEU A 29 3.70 -2.57 2.21
CA LEU A 29 3.83 -1.22 1.65
C LEU A 29 4.21 -1.27 0.16
N THR A 30 5.18 -2.12 -0.20
CA THR A 30 5.60 -2.31 -1.59
C THR A 30 4.48 -2.88 -2.46
N LYS A 31 3.71 -3.84 -1.95
CA LYS A 31 2.57 -4.42 -2.66
C LYS A 31 1.45 -3.39 -2.87
N LEU A 32 1.12 -2.60 -1.85
CA LEU A 32 0.10 -1.54 -1.95
C LEU A 32 0.48 -0.46 -2.94
N ARG A 33 1.75 0.00 -2.94
CA ARG A 33 2.26 0.96 -3.94
C ARG A 33 2.09 0.45 -5.37
N LYS A 34 2.45 -0.82 -5.60
CA LYS A 34 2.30 -1.48 -6.91
C LYS A 34 0.82 -1.62 -7.28
N PHE A 35 -0.02 -2.03 -6.35
CA PHE A 35 -1.47 -2.15 -6.56
C PHE A 35 -2.09 -0.82 -6.97
N ALA A 36 -1.91 0.23 -6.17
CA ALA A 36 -2.46 1.57 -6.44
C ALA A 36 -1.99 2.08 -7.81
N SER A 37 -0.70 1.92 -8.13
CA SER A 37 -0.18 2.30 -9.44
C SER A 37 -0.81 1.49 -10.58
N LYS A 38 -0.90 0.16 -10.46
CA LYS A 38 -1.47 -0.71 -11.50
C LYS A 38 -2.95 -0.41 -11.75
N VAL A 39 -3.75 -0.25 -10.70
CA VAL A 39 -5.17 0.06 -10.81
C VAL A 39 -5.37 1.40 -11.52
N VAL A 40 -4.59 2.43 -11.17
CA VAL A 40 -4.71 3.76 -11.79
C VAL A 40 -4.28 3.76 -13.27
N HIS A 41 -3.27 2.98 -13.65
CA HIS A 41 -2.74 2.98 -15.02
C HIS A 41 -3.41 1.96 -15.96
N SER A 42 -4.03 0.91 -15.44
CA SER A 42 -4.77 -0.08 -16.26
C SER A 42 -6.21 0.38 -16.45
N SER A 43 -6.39 1.33 -17.36
CA SER A 43 -7.68 1.98 -17.62
C SER A 43 -8.76 1.03 -18.18
N THR A 44 -8.34 -0.09 -18.78
CA THR A 44 -9.24 -1.03 -19.49
C THR A 44 -9.57 -2.30 -18.72
N ILE A 45 -8.71 -2.75 -17.79
CA ILE A 45 -8.88 -4.03 -17.11
C ILE A 45 -9.05 -3.80 -15.61
N LEU A 46 -8.01 -3.31 -14.93
CA LEU A 46 -8.04 -3.23 -13.46
C LEU A 46 -8.89 -2.06 -12.95
N LEU A 47 -8.88 -0.92 -13.63
CA LEU A 47 -9.68 0.24 -13.21
C LEU A 47 -11.19 -0.06 -13.30
N PRO A 48 -11.73 -0.62 -14.40
CA PRO A 48 -13.14 -1.02 -14.46
C PRO A 48 -13.48 -2.12 -13.45
N ALA A 49 -12.61 -3.12 -13.28
CA ALA A 49 -12.80 -4.17 -12.28
C ALA A 49 -12.86 -3.60 -10.85
N TYR A 50 -11.96 -2.66 -10.51
CA TYR A 50 -11.95 -1.98 -9.22
C TYR A 50 -13.25 -1.20 -8.99
N LYS A 51 -13.72 -0.42 -9.98
CA LYS A 51 -15.00 0.30 -9.89
C LYS A 51 -16.19 -0.64 -9.72
N LYS A 52 -16.18 -1.79 -10.40
CA LYS A 52 -17.22 -2.83 -10.22
C LYS A 52 -17.23 -3.36 -8.80
N ARG A 53 -16.06 -3.70 -8.23
CA ARG A 53 -15.94 -4.15 -6.83
C ARG A 53 -16.39 -3.08 -5.84
N LEU A 54 -16.10 -1.80 -6.10
CA LEU A 54 -16.60 -0.69 -5.28
C LEU A 54 -18.13 -0.66 -5.26
N ALA A 55 -18.77 -0.81 -6.43
CA ALA A 55 -20.23 -0.86 -6.53
C ALA A 55 -20.81 -2.08 -5.81
N GLU A 56 -20.19 -3.26 -5.94
CA GLU A 56 -20.59 -4.49 -5.23
C GLU A 56 -20.56 -4.31 -3.71
N PHE A 57 -19.52 -3.64 -3.18
CA PHE A 57 -19.40 -3.35 -1.75
C PHE A 57 -20.13 -2.08 -1.28
N LYS A 58 -20.86 -1.40 -2.18
CA LYS A 58 -21.58 -0.14 -1.92
C LYS A 58 -20.67 0.96 -1.35
N LEU A 59 -19.42 0.99 -1.79
CA LEU A 59 -18.45 2.02 -1.40
C LEU A 59 -18.47 3.17 -2.41
N PRO A 60 -18.18 4.41 -1.96
CA PRO A 60 -18.03 5.54 -2.87
C PRO A 60 -16.98 5.27 -3.94
N GLU A 61 -17.19 5.80 -5.15
CA GLU A 61 -16.23 5.65 -6.25
C GLU A 61 -14.98 6.50 -6.00
N ARG A 62 -14.04 5.95 -5.23
CA ARG A 62 -12.77 6.59 -4.87
C ARG A 62 -11.59 5.68 -5.17
N LEU A 63 -10.58 6.23 -5.84
CA LEU A 63 -9.33 5.53 -6.12
C LEU A 63 -8.35 5.65 -4.96
N ILE A 64 -7.52 4.62 -4.79
CA ILE A 64 -6.36 4.68 -3.90
C ILE A 64 -5.33 5.63 -4.52
N PRO A 65 -4.92 6.70 -3.82
CA PRO A 65 -3.86 7.59 -4.28
C PRO A 65 -2.56 6.82 -4.51
N ARG A 66 -1.82 7.19 -5.56
CA ARG A 66 -0.46 6.67 -5.76
C ARG A 66 0.49 7.31 -4.76
N ASP A 67 1.46 6.52 -4.30
CA ASP A 67 2.57 7.08 -3.54
C ASP A 67 3.53 7.84 -4.48
N VAL A 68 3.82 9.10 -4.16
CA VAL A 68 4.58 10.02 -5.00
C VAL A 68 5.74 10.60 -4.19
N LYS A 69 6.98 10.32 -4.62
CA LYS A 69 8.20 10.75 -3.90
C LYS A 69 8.29 12.25 -3.61
N THR A 70 7.71 13.09 -4.46
CA THR A 70 7.75 14.56 -4.31
C THR A 70 6.66 15.12 -3.38
N ARG A 71 5.75 14.28 -2.85
CA ARG A 71 4.69 14.70 -1.93
C ARG A 71 4.91 14.07 -0.56
N TRP A 72 5.11 14.91 0.44
CA TRP A 72 5.48 14.48 1.80
C TRP A 72 4.47 13.55 2.49
N ASN A 73 3.19 13.59 2.09
CA ASN A 73 2.09 12.86 2.70
C ASN A 73 1.48 11.74 1.82
N SER A 74 2.01 11.49 0.62
CA SER A 74 1.36 10.55 -0.32
C SER A 74 1.30 9.11 0.19
N THR A 75 2.32 8.67 0.95
CA THR A 75 2.32 7.33 1.54
C THR A 75 1.20 7.20 2.57
N TYR A 76 1.00 8.22 3.40
CA TYR A 76 -0.06 8.24 4.41
C TYR A 76 -1.45 8.26 3.76
N ASP A 77 -1.65 9.10 2.74
CA ASP A 77 -2.92 9.17 2.01
C ASP A 77 -3.26 7.83 1.33
N MET A 78 -2.26 7.19 0.69
CA MET A 78 -2.42 5.86 0.10
C MET A 78 -2.83 4.82 1.15
N LEU A 79 -2.15 4.80 2.31
CA LEU A 79 -2.44 3.83 3.39
C LEU A 79 -3.82 4.04 4.00
N SER A 80 -4.21 5.29 4.23
CA SER A 80 -5.51 5.65 4.82
C SER A 80 -6.65 5.10 3.96
N ILE A 81 -6.56 5.30 2.63
CA ILE A 81 -7.55 4.77 1.69
C ILE A 81 -7.42 3.25 1.53
N ALA A 82 -6.21 2.69 1.53
CA ALA A 82 -6.04 1.24 1.44
C ALA A 82 -6.71 0.49 2.63
N VAL A 83 -6.70 1.08 3.83
CA VAL A 83 -7.38 0.53 5.00
C VAL A 83 -8.90 0.70 4.90
N GLU A 84 -9.38 1.89 4.50
CA GLU A 84 -10.81 2.16 4.30
C GLU A 84 -11.43 1.21 3.24
N TYR A 85 -10.72 0.97 2.14
CA TYR A 85 -11.16 0.14 1.01
C TYR A 85 -10.57 -1.28 1.05
N ARG A 86 -10.13 -1.75 2.21
CA ARG A 86 -9.45 -3.05 2.37
C ARG A 86 -10.20 -4.22 1.72
N LYS A 87 -11.53 -4.28 1.88
CA LYS A 87 -12.37 -5.33 1.27
C LYS A 87 -12.23 -5.41 -0.25
N VAL A 88 -12.11 -4.26 -0.91
CA VAL A 88 -11.93 -4.15 -2.35
C VAL A 88 -10.54 -4.64 -2.74
N VAL A 89 -9.51 -4.22 -2.00
CA VAL A 89 -8.12 -4.64 -2.23
C VAL A 89 -7.98 -6.15 -2.08
N ASP A 90 -8.53 -6.72 -1.00
CA ASP A 90 -8.48 -8.16 -0.73
C ASP A 90 -9.23 -8.94 -1.83
N ALA A 91 -10.40 -8.48 -2.27
CA ALA A 91 -11.15 -9.11 -3.35
C ALA A 91 -10.41 -9.06 -4.70
N MET A 92 -9.84 -7.90 -5.06
CA MET A 92 -9.06 -7.74 -6.28
C MET A 92 -7.79 -8.60 -6.29
N CYS A 93 -7.14 -8.78 -5.14
CA CYS A 93 -5.95 -9.62 -5.03
C CYS A 93 -6.25 -11.13 -4.95
N ALA A 94 -7.48 -11.51 -4.56
CA ALA A 94 -7.93 -12.90 -4.54
C ALA A 94 -8.39 -13.39 -5.92
N ASP A 95 -8.84 -12.48 -6.77
CA ASP A 95 -9.29 -12.76 -8.13
C ASP A 95 -8.10 -13.14 -9.03
N ARG A 96 -8.10 -14.38 -9.53
CA ARG A 96 -7.03 -14.92 -10.37
C ARG A 96 -7.20 -14.60 -11.85
N ASP A 97 -8.39 -14.13 -12.24
CA ASP A 97 -8.74 -13.85 -13.62
C ASP A 97 -8.43 -12.38 -14.02
N LEU A 98 -7.91 -11.58 -13.07
CA LEU A 98 -7.53 -10.17 -13.22
C LEU A 98 -6.03 -9.93 -13.45
#